data_AF-A0A816EP72-F1
#
_entry.id   AF-A0A816EP72-F1
#
_cell.length_a   1.000
_cell.length_b   1.000
_cell.length_c   1.000
_cell.angle_alpha   90.00
_cell.angle_beta   90.00
_cell.angle_gamma   90.00
#
_symmetry.space_group_name_H-M   'P 1'
#
loop_
_entity.id
_entity.type
_entity.pdbx_description
1 polymer ?
#
loop_
_entity_poly.entity_id
_entity_poly.type
_entity_poly.pdbx_seq_one_letter_code
_entity_poly.pdbx_strand_id
1 'polypeptide(L)'
;MNLDYTADMFNQALIILEDKALQMAGKDLKQLGLPIPQRNLGDRLSREMLRETSYDVNELDQYVLANEPLLVIGQRAAYNAILDRTNRKAGGIIFLDAPGGTGKTFVINLLLAKIRQQSKIAIAVASSGIAATLLHGGRTAHS
;
A
#
# COMPACT_ATOMS: atom_id res chain seq x y z
N MET A 1 1.72 -9.75 -43.52
CA MET A 1 2.64 -9.55 -42.39
C MET A 1 2.03 -10.32 -41.22
N ASN A 2 2.39 -11.61 -41.05
CA ASN A 2 1.92 -12.40 -39.91
C ASN A 2 2.68 -11.89 -38.68
N LEU A 3 1.98 -11.24 -37.77
CA LEU A 3 2.48 -11.06 -36.41
C LEU A 3 2.47 -12.46 -35.78
N ASP A 4 3.60 -13.16 -35.86
CA ASP A 4 3.78 -14.42 -35.15
C ASP A 4 3.78 -14.11 -33.65
N TYR A 5 2.63 -14.32 -33.01
CA TYR A 5 2.48 -14.14 -31.57
C TYR A 5 3.28 -15.22 -30.85
N THR A 6 4.30 -14.79 -30.11
CA THR A 6 5.09 -15.71 -29.28
C THR A 6 4.40 -15.97 -27.94
N ALA A 7 4.73 -17.10 -27.32
CA ALA A 7 4.25 -17.41 -25.97
C ALA A 7 4.64 -16.32 -24.95
N ASP A 8 5.80 -15.67 -25.14
CA ASP A 8 6.24 -14.55 -24.33
C ASP A 8 5.34 -13.31 -24.48
N MET A 9 4.97 -12.95 -25.71
CA MET A 9 4.04 -11.83 -25.95
C MET A 9 2.68 -12.08 -25.32
N PHE A 10 2.18 -13.32 -25.40
CA PHE A 10 0.94 -13.71 -24.76
C PHE A 10 1.03 -13.62 -23.22
N ASN A 11 2.13 -14.11 -22.65
CA ASN A 11 2.37 -14.02 -21.21
C ASN A 11 2.47 -12.57 -20.71
N GLN A 12 3.15 -11.69 -21.45
CA GLN A 12 3.23 -10.26 -21.14
C GLN A 12 1.84 -9.59 -21.17
N ALA A 13 1.00 -9.93 -22.15
CA ALA A 13 -0.37 -9.44 -22.20
C ALA A 13 -1.19 -9.91 -20.99
N LEU A 14 -1.03 -11.16 -20.54
CA LEU A 14 -1.68 -11.66 -19.33
C LEU A 14 -1.19 -10.93 -18.06
N ILE A 15 0.10 -10.60 -17.96
CA ILE A 15 0.64 -9.82 -16.83
C ILE A 15 -0.03 -8.44 -16.77
N ILE A 16 -0.08 -7.74 -17.90
CA ILE A 16 -0.71 -6.41 -17.99
C ILE A 16 -2.21 -6.49 -17.66
N LEU A 17 -2.89 -7.52 -18.15
CA LEU A 17 -4.31 -7.75 -17.89
C LEU A 17 -4.55 -8.02 -16.39
N GLU A 18 -3.71 -8.85 -15.77
CA GLU A 18 -3.80 -9.18 -14.35
C GLU A 18 -3.54 -7.95 -13.47
N ASP A 19 -2.58 -7.10 -13.83
CA ASP A 19 -2.30 -5.87 -13.11
C ASP A 19 -3.50 -4.92 -13.10
N LYS A 20 -4.16 -4.77 -14.25
CA LYS A 20 -5.41 -4.01 -14.37
C LYS A 20 -6.56 -4.65 -13.58
N ALA A 21 -6.73 -5.97 -13.67
CA ALA A 21 -7.78 -6.69 -12.95
C ALA A 21 -7.64 -6.53 -11.43
N LEU A 22 -6.42 -6.60 -10.92
CA LEU A 22 -6.13 -6.41 -9.51
C LEU A 22 -6.31 -4.95 -9.07
N GLN A 23 -6.00 -3.97 -9.92
CA GLN A 23 -6.29 -2.56 -9.63
C GLN A 23 -7.79 -2.28 -9.58
N MET A 24 -8.57 -2.86 -10.50
CA MET A 24 -10.00 -2.55 -10.65
C MET A 24 -10.90 -3.37 -9.71
N ALA A 25 -10.59 -4.64 -9.49
CA ALA A 25 -11.46 -5.59 -8.80
C ALA A 25 -10.79 -6.28 -7.60
N GLY A 26 -9.49 -6.04 -7.38
CA GLY A 26 -8.74 -6.75 -6.33
C GLY A 26 -8.63 -8.25 -6.56
N LYS A 27 -8.91 -8.73 -7.78
CA LYS A 27 -8.91 -10.14 -8.15
C LYS A 27 -7.84 -10.43 -9.18
N ASP A 28 -7.14 -11.54 -9.00
CA ASP A 28 -6.20 -12.05 -10.00
C ASP A 28 -6.94 -12.73 -11.17
N LEU A 29 -6.23 -13.06 -12.24
CA LEU A 29 -6.87 -13.68 -13.41
C LEU A 29 -7.42 -15.06 -13.09
N LYS A 30 -6.78 -15.80 -12.18
CA LYS A 30 -7.26 -17.11 -11.74
C LYS A 30 -8.65 -17.01 -11.08
N GLN A 31 -8.86 -16.00 -10.24
CA GLN A 31 -10.12 -15.72 -9.56
C GLN A 31 -11.22 -15.23 -10.51
N LEU A 32 -10.84 -14.74 -11.69
CA LEU A 32 -11.75 -14.37 -12.77
C LEU A 32 -11.99 -15.51 -13.78
N GLY A 33 -11.37 -16.68 -13.58
CA GLY A 33 -11.48 -17.82 -14.50
C GLY A 33 -10.68 -17.63 -15.80
N LEU A 34 -9.66 -16.77 -15.78
CA LEU A 34 -8.82 -16.41 -16.92
C LEU A 34 -7.43 -17.09 -16.84
N PRO A 35 -6.69 -17.17 -17.98
CA PRO A 35 -5.35 -17.76 -18.00
C PRO A 35 -4.39 -17.08 -17.02
N ILE A 36 -3.59 -17.89 -16.33
CA ILE A 36 -2.67 -17.42 -15.28
C ILE A 36 -1.36 -16.96 -15.93
N PRO A 37 -0.87 -15.75 -15.66
CA PRO A 37 0.42 -15.30 -16.13
C PRO A 37 1.55 -16.04 -15.39
N GLN A 38 2.60 -16.40 -16.12
CA GLN A 38 3.87 -16.81 -15.56
C GLN A 38 4.66 -15.57 -15.16
N ARG A 39 4.72 -15.31 -13.85
CA ARG A 39 5.55 -14.23 -13.28
C ARG A 39 6.80 -14.81 -12.67
N ASN A 40 7.95 -14.22 -12.98
CA ASN A 40 9.13 -14.47 -12.17
C ASN A 40 9.06 -13.66 -10.86
N LEU A 41 9.95 -13.93 -9.90
CA LEU A 41 9.97 -13.22 -8.61
C LEU A 41 10.24 -11.72 -8.78
N GLY A 42 11.05 -11.34 -9.78
CA GLY A 42 11.36 -9.94 -10.09
C GLY A 42 10.13 -9.15 -10.56
N ASP A 43 9.29 -9.75 -11.39
CA ASP A 43 8.05 -9.12 -11.89
C ASP A 43 7.07 -8.85 -10.75
N ARG A 44 6.95 -9.79 -9.80
CA ARG A 44 6.10 -9.64 -8.62
C ARG A 44 6.59 -8.52 -7.71
N LEU A 45 7.89 -8.47 -7.42
CA LEU A 45 8.47 -7.42 -6.59
C LEU A 45 8.35 -6.05 -7.26
N SER A 46 8.61 -5.98 -8.57
CA SER A 46 8.49 -4.75 -9.35
C SER A 46 7.07 -4.19 -9.30
N ARG A 47 6.05 -5.06 -9.38
CA ARG A 47 4.66 -4.67 -9.25
C ARG A 47 4.30 -4.13 -7.87
N GLU A 48 4.69 -4.83 -6.80
CA GLU A 48 4.40 -4.38 -5.43
C GLU A 48 5.11 -3.06 -5.14
N MET A 49 6.34 -2.89 -5.62
CA MET A 49 7.06 -1.62 -5.54
C MET A 49 6.37 -0.51 -6.32
N LEU A 50 5.95 -0.77 -7.57
CA LEU A 50 5.20 0.20 -8.38
C LEU A 50 3.93 0.63 -7.65
N ARG A 51 3.17 -0.31 -7.11
CA ARG A 51 1.94 -0.01 -6.37
C ARG A 51 2.19 0.84 -5.14
N GLU A 52 3.26 0.60 -4.39
CA GLU A 52 3.57 1.39 -3.18
C GLU A 52 4.24 2.74 -3.48
N THR A 53 4.71 2.95 -4.72
CA THR A 53 5.34 4.21 -5.17
C THR A 53 4.44 5.03 -6.08
N SER A 54 3.29 4.50 -6.53
CA SER A 54 2.39 5.15 -7.47
C SER A 54 1.33 6.06 -6.83
N TYR A 55 1.44 6.36 -5.54
CA TYR A 55 0.52 7.30 -4.89
C TYR A 55 0.74 8.72 -5.41
N ASP A 56 -0.33 9.51 -5.53
CA ASP A 56 -0.23 10.92 -5.89
C ASP A 56 0.38 11.72 -4.73
N VAL A 57 1.61 12.18 -4.93
CA VAL A 57 2.35 12.94 -3.91
C VAL A 57 1.64 14.24 -3.57
N ASN A 58 0.97 14.91 -4.51
CA ASN A 58 0.26 16.16 -4.24
C ASN A 58 -0.98 15.91 -3.37
N GLU A 59 -1.71 14.84 -3.64
CA GLU A 59 -2.86 14.44 -2.81
C GLU A 59 -2.40 14.09 -1.38
N LEU A 60 -1.30 13.34 -1.26
CA LEU A 60 -0.71 13.01 0.04
C LEU A 60 -0.22 14.25 0.78
N ASP A 61 0.45 15.18 0.11
CA ASP A 61 0.92 16.43 0.72
C ASP A 61 -0.26 17.27 1.23
N GLN A 62 -1.33 17.41 0.45
CA GLN A 62 -2.54 18.09 0.88
C GLN A 62 -3.19 17.39 2.08
N TYR A 63 -3.27 16.06 2.04
CA TYR A 63 -3.80 15.26 3.14
C TYR A 63 -2.99 15.48 4.42
N VAL A 64 -1.67 15.42 4.35
CA VAL A 64 -0.80 15.61 5.52
C VAL A 64 -0.89 17.04 6.05
N LEU A 65 -0.83 18.05 5.18
CA LEU A 65 -0.95 19.46 5.59
C LEU A 65 -2.27 19.74 6.31
N ALA A 66 -3.37 19.13 5.87
CA ALA A 66 -4.67 19.30 6.51
C ALA A 66 -4.82 18.54 7.84
N ASN A 67 -4.22 17.35 7.96
CA ASN A 67 -4.48 16.44 9.08
C ASN A 67 -3.41 16.47 10.18
N GLU A 68 -2.15 16.81 9.87
CA GLU A 68 -1.07 16.91 10.84
C GLU A 68 -1.32 17.95 11.97
N PRO A 69 -1.99 19.10 11.70
CA PRO A 69 -2.40 20.03 12.75
C PRO A 69 -3.46 19.47 13.72
N LEU A 70 -4.28 18.50 13.27
CA LEU A 70 -5.40 17.95 14.04
C LEU A 70 -4.96 16.93 15.12
N LEU A 71 -3.69 16.52 15.12
CA LEU A 71 -3.17 15.61 16.14
C LEU A 71 -3.23 16.24 17.53
N VAL A 72 -3.99 15.60 18.42
CA VAL A 72 -3.98 15.89 19.86
C VAL A 72 -2.68 15.41 20.50
N ILE A 73 -2.37 15.89 21.71
CA ILE A 73 -1.08 15.72 22.39
C ILE A 73 -0.57 14.26 22.37
N GLY A 74 -1.39 13.29 22.78
CA GLY A 74 -1.00 11.88 22.81
C GLY A 74 -0.75 11.28 21.43
N GLN A 75 -1.58 11.63 20.45
CA GLN A 75 -1.40 11.19 19.06
C GLN A 75 -0.15 11.79 18.44
N ARG A 76 0.11 13.08 18.70
CA ARG A 76 1.31 13.79 18.22
C ARG A 76 2.60 13.18 18.78
N ALA A 77 2.59 12.82 20.06
CA ALA A 77 3.73 12.14 20.68
C ALA A 77 4.02 10.79 19.99
N ALA A 78 3.01 9.97 19.77
CA ALA A 78 3.16 8.68 19.07
C ALA A 78 3.62 8.87 17.61
N TYR A 79 3.00 9.79 16.88
CA TYR A 79 3.33 10.12 15.50
C TYR A 79 4.79 10.56 15.35
N ASN A 80 5.25 11.51 16.17
CA ASN A 80 6.64 11.98 16.15
C ASN A 80 7.63 10.87 16.52
N ALA A 81 7.33 10.06 17.55
CA ALA A 81 8.22 8.97 17.96
C ALA A 81 8.42 7.92 16.86
N ILE A 82 7.36 7.59 16.11
CA ILE A 82 7.43 6.64 14.99
C ILE A 82 8.18 7.25 13.81
N LEU A 83 7.91 8.52 13.46
CA LEU A 83 8.61 9.22 12.39
C LEU A 83 10.11 9.36 12.67
N ASP A 84 10.50 9.75 13.88
CA ASP A 84 11.90 9.91 14.26
C ASP A 84 12.68 8.60 14.10
N ARG A 85 12.09 7.48 14.55
CA ARG A 85 12.69 6.16 14.36
C ARG A 85 12.81 5.78 12.88
N THR A 86 11.77 6.07 12.10
CA THR A 86 11.73 5.80 10.66
C THR A 86 12.81 6.61 9.93
N ASN A 87 12.95 7.89 10.26
CA ASN A 87 13.94 8.80 9.67
C ASN A 87 15.38 8.42 10.02
N ARG A 88 15.61 7.95 11.25
CA ARG A 88 16.92 7.43 11.70
C ARG A 88 17.23 6.03 11.17
N LYS A 89 16.29 5.38 10.47
CA LYS A 89 16.40 3.97 10.03
C LYS A 89 16.77 3.04 11.18
N ALA A 90 16.29 3.33 12.38
CA ALA A 90 16.64 2.59 13.60
C ALA A 90 16.03 1.18 13.63
N GLY A 91 15.05 0.91 12.77
CA GLY A 91 14.31 -0.36 12.74
C GLY A 91 13.51 -0.62 14.01
N GLY A 92 13.04 -1.86 14.15
CA GLY A 92 12.33 -2.36 15.32
C GLY A 92 10.81 -2.42 15.16
N ILE A 93 10.15 -2.85 16.23
CA ILE A 93 8.69 -3.05 16.31
C ILE A 93 8.13 -2.05 17.31
N ILE A 94 7.02 -1.40 16.94
CA ILE A 94 6.32 -0.42 17.78
C ILE A 94 4.87 -0.88 17.91
N PHE A 95 4.36 -0.89 19.14
CA PHE A 95 2.95 -1.17 19.43
C PHE A 95 2.25 0.15 19.76
N LEU A 96 1.21 0.48 18.99
CA LEU A 96 0.32 1.59 19.29
C LEU A 96 -0.92 1.07 20.00
N ASP A 97 -0.88 1.06 21.33
CA ASP A 97 -2.01 0.68 22.17
C ASP A 97 -2.75 1.93 22.67
N ALA A 98 -4.08 1.91 22.54
CA ALA A 98 -4.94 2.96 23.03
C ALA A 98 -6.39 2.44 23.13
N PRO A 99 -7.22 3.01 24.00
CA PRO A 99 -8.65 2.68 24.07
C PRO A 99 -9.39 2.87 22.74
N GLY A 100 -10.60 2.29 22.64
CA GLY A 100 -11.52 2.59 21.53
C GLY A 100 -11.83 4.09 21.44
N GLY A 101 -12.03 4.61 20.23
CA GLY A 101 -12.38 6.03 20.00
C GLY A 101 -11.22 7.04 20.10
N THR A 102 -9.98 6.60 20.36
CA THR A 102 -8.80 7.47 20.51
C THR A 102 -8.10 7.85 19.21
N GLY A 103 -8.67 7.48 18.06
CA GLY A 103 -8.12 7.85 16.75
C GLY A 103 -6.86 7.08 16.31
N LYS A 104 -6.64 5.84 16.77
CA LYS A 104 -5.51 5.00 16.31
C LYS A 104 -5.43 4.91 14.79
N THR A 105 -6.56 4.66 14.13
CA THR A 105 -6.67 4.60 12.66
C THR A 105 -6.23 5.91 12.01
N PHE A 106 -6.62 7.04 12.60
CA PHE A 106 -6.22 8.36 12.11
C PHE A 106 -4.70 8.54 12.15
N VAL A 107 -4.06 8.20 13.28
CA VAL A 107 -2.60 8.25 13.41
C VAL A 107 -1.90 7.33 12.41
N ILE A 108 -2.39 6.10 12.24
CA ILE A 108 -1.81 5.13 11.29
C ILE A 108 -1.93 5.65 9.86
N ASN A 109 -3.10 6.15 9.44
CA ASN A 109 -3.29 6.69 8.10
C ASN A 109 -2.43 7.92 7.84
N LEU A 110 -2.25 8.79 8.84
CA LEU A 110 -1.37 9.95 8.72
C LEU A 110 0.10 9.53 8.60
N LEU A 111 0.55 8.51 9.34
CA LEU A 111 1.89 7.94 9.20
C LEU A 111 2.12 7.35 7.80
N LEU A 112 1.15 6.57 7.31
CA LEU A 112 1.20 6.01 5.96
C LEU A 112 1.34 7.12 4.91
N ALA A 113 0.51 8.16 5.00
CA ALA A 113 0.57 9.30 4.11
C ALA A 113 1.91 10.04 4.20
N LYS A 114 2.39 10.32 5.42
CA LYS A 114 3.66 11.03 5.65
C LYS A 114 4.88 10.28 5.11
N ILE A 115 4.88 8.96 5.19
CA ILE A 115 5.97 8.14 4.64
C ILE A 115 5.87 8.08 3.12
N ARG A 116 4.67 7.85 2.57
CA ARG A 116 4.45 7.74 1.12
C ARG A 116 4.68 9.06 0.37
N GLN A 117 4.37 10.22 0.95
CA GLN A 117 4.68 11.53 0.32
C GLN A 117 6.19 11.73 0.12
N GLN A 118 7.03 11.04 0.91
CA GLN A 118 8.49 11.07 0.76
C GLN A 118 8.99 10.04 -0.27
N SER A 119 8.09 9.49 -1.10
CA SER A 119 8.34 8.40 -2.05
C SER A 119 8.95 7.15 -1.40
N LYS A 120 8.68 6.93 -0.10
CA LYS A 120 9.08 5.73 0.64
C LYS A 120 7.95 4.70 0.64
N ILE A 121 8.32 3.43 0.77
CA ILE A 121 7.36 2.32 0.83
C ILE A 121 6.79 2.20 2.25
N ALA A 122 5.46 2.22 2.36
CA ALA A 122 4.74 1.95 3.60
C ALA A 122 3.58 0.98 3.33
N ILE A 123 3.66 -0.23 3.89
CA ILE A 123 2.70 -1.30 3.62
C ILE A 123 1.65 -1.33 4.74
N ALA A 124 0.38 -1.17 4.38
CA ALA A 124 -0.74 -1.22 5.29
C ALA A 124 -1.41 -2.60 5.28
N VAL A 125 -1.35 -3.32 6.40
CA VAL A 125 -1.88 -4.69 6.53
C VAL A 125 -2.79 -4.79 7.75
N ALA A 126 -3.93 -5.46 7.59
CA ALA A 126 -4.86 -5.77 8.68
C ALA A 126 -5.28 -7.25 8.65
N SER A 127 -5.74 -7.78 9.79
CA SER A 127 -6.21 -9.18 9.86
C SER A 127 -7.59 -9.41 9.23
N SER A 128 -8.45 -8.38 9.25
CA SER A 128 -9.83 -8.41 8.73
C SER A 128 -9.98 -7.49 7.52
N GLY A 129 -10.86 -7.86 6.59
CA GLY A 129 -11.22 -7.01 5.45
C GLY A 129 -11.78 -5.65 5.88
N ILE A 130 -12.62 -5.61 6.93
CA ILE A 130 -13.18 -4.35 7.46
C ILE A 130 -12.07 -3.46 8.05
N ALA A 131 -11.08 -4.06 8.70
CA ALA A 131 -9.95 -3.29 9.23
C ALA A 131 -9.04 -2.80 8.10
N ALA A 132 -8.88 -3.59 7.03
CA ALA A 132 -8.09 -3.19 5.87
C ALA A 132 -8.70 -1.99 5.14
N THR A 133 -10.03 -1.93 5.00
CA THR A 133 -10.71 -0.79 4.34
C THR A 133 -10.59 0.52 5.11
N LEU A 134 -10.31 0.47 6.42
CA LEU A 134 -10.06 1.66 7.24
C LEU A 134 -8.65 2.23 7.04
N LEU A 135 -7.73 1.45 6.46
CA LEU A 135 -6.36 1.88 6.19
C LEU A 135 -6.22 2.31 4.73
N HIS A 136 -5.62 3.48 4.46
CA HIS A 136 -5.37 3.91 3.09
C HIS A 136 -4.41 2.95 2.39
N GLY A 137 -4.84 2.36 1.28
CA GLY A 137 -4.09 1.29 0.59
C GLY A 137 -4.00 -0.01 1.39
N GLY A 138 -4.85 -0.19 2.41
CA GLY A 138 -4.87 -1.35 3.28
C GLY A 138 -5.25 -2.64 2.56
N ARG A 139 -4.64 -3.74 3.00
CA ARG A 139 -4.95 -5.09 2.55
C ARG A 139 -5.04 -6.06 3.71
N THR A 140 -5.62 -7.23 3.45
CA THR A 140 -5.61 -8.28 4.48
C THR A 140 -4.24 -8.92 4.58
N ALA A 141 -3.88 -9.48 5.74
CA ALA A 141 -2.61 -10.19 5.88
C ALA A 141 -2.48 -11.42 4.95
N HIS A 142 -3.61 -11.92 4.45
CA HIS A 142 -3.69 -13.10 3.60
C HIS A 142 -3.65 -12.79 2.10
N SER A 143 -3.70 -11.51 1.71
CA SER A 143 -3.78 -11.05 0.31
C SER A 143 -2.45 -10.58 -0.24
#